data_AF-A0ABD5PV02-F1
#
_entry.id   AF-A0ABD5PV02-F1
#
_cell.length_a   1.000
_cell.length_b   1.000
_cell.length_c   1.000
_cell.angle_alpha   90.00
_cell.angle_beta   90.00
_cell.angle_gamma   90.00
#
_symmetry.space_group_name_H-M   'P 1'
#
loop_
_entity.id
_entity.type
_entity.pdbx_description
1 polymer ?
#
loop_
_entity_poly.entity_id
_entity_poly.type
_entity_poly.pdbx_seq_one_letter_code
_entity_poly.pdbx_strand_id
1 'polypeptide(L)' 'MAHNDDVRRVLAACTACDSVYAARQWPDGETRIIGQDGCSCGSTEFDVVDDAGDPESDPPAG' A
#
# COMPACT_ATOMS: atom_id res chain seq x y z
N MET A 1 9.44 14.67 19.91
CA MET A 1 8.19 13.91 19.72
C MET A 1 8.20 13.41 18.27
N ALA A 2 8.42 12.11 18.06
CA ALA A 2 8.21 11.41 16.80
C ALA A 2 6.99 10.51 17.04
N HIS A 3 5.98 10.35 16.19
CA HIS A 3 5.94 10.31 14.73
C HIS A 3 4.58 10.87 14.28
N ASN A 4 4.54 11.77 13.30
CA ASN A 4 3.30 12.33 12.76
C ASN A 4 2.96 11.69 11.41
N ASP A 5 3.15 10.38 11.27
CA ASP A 5 2.95 9.71 10.00
C ASP A 5 2.52 8.26 10.22
N ASP A 6 1.29 8.04 10.69
CA ASP A 6 0.61 6.72 10.62
C ASP A 6 0.29 6.32 9.16
N VAL A 7 1.02 6.88 8.18
CA VAL A 7 0.89 6.56 6.77
C VAL A 7 1.78 5.35 6.48
N ARG A 8 1.15 4.24 6.14
CA ARG A 8 1.84 3.01 5.76
C ARG A 8 2.16 3.07 4.28
N ARG A 9 3.38 2.64 3.92
CA ARG A 9 3.71 2.41 2.50
C ARG A 9 3.21 1.02 2.15
N VAL A 10 2.35 0.96 1.14
CA VAL A 10 1.74 -0.27 0.64
C VAL A 10 1.93 -0.35 -0.87
N LEU A 11 1.67 -1.51 -1.45
CA LEU A 11 1.56 -1.66 -2.90
C LEU A 11 0.09 -1.66 -3.26
N ALA A 12 -0.26 -1.02 -4.38
CA ALA A 12 -1.63 -0.99 -4.88
C ALA A 12 -1.66 -1.39 -6.36
N ALA A 13 -2.54 -2.32 -6.69
CA ALA A 13 -2.72 -2.86 -8.03
C ALA A 13 -3.93 -2.20 -8.71
N CYS A 14 -3.77 -1.79 -9.96
CA CYS A 14 -4.87 -1.24 -10.76
C CYS A 14 -5.86 -2.35 -11.11
N THR A 15 -7.14 -2.18 -10.76
CA THR A 15 -8.17 -3.19 -11.01
C THR A 15 -8.50 -3.39 -12.50
N ALA A 16 -8.09 -2.44 -13.36
CA ALA A 16 -8.38 -2.48 -14.79
C ALA A 16 -7.26 -3.11 -15.65
N CYS A 17 -6.00 -2.97 -15.24
CA CYS A 17 -4.85 -3.44 -16.02
C CYS A 17 -3.80 -4.21 -15.22
N ASP A 18 -4.06 -4.46 -13.93
CA ASP A 18 -3.20 -5.22 -13.01
C ASP A 18 -1.81 -4.59 -12.77
N SER A 19 -1.63 -3.32 -13.15
CA SER A 19 -0.37 -2.62 -12.92
C SER A 19 -0.19 -2.27 -11.45
N VAL A 20 0.96 -2.63 -10.87
CA VAL A 20 1.29 -2.41 -9.46
C VAL A 20 2.07 -1.11 -9.27
N TYR A 21 1.66 -0.33 -8.28
CA TYR A 21 2.26 0.95 -7.92
C TYR A 21 2.56 1.03 -6.41
N ALA A 22 3.58 1.82 -6.07
CA ALA A 22 3.78 2.20 -4.68
C ALA A 22 2.68 3.18 -4.25
N ALA A 23 2.04 2.91 -3.13
CA ALA A 23 0.98 3.72 -2.56
C ALA A 23 1.21 4.01 -1.07
N ARG A 24 0.50 5.01 -0.58
CA ARG A 24 0.39 5.33 0.84
C ARG A 24 -1.01 4.97 1.27
N GLN A 25 -1.13 4.25 2.37
CA GLN A 25 -2.38 4.00 3.05
C GLN A 25 -2.39 4.82 4.34
N TRP A 26 -3.43 5.61 4.51
CA TRP A 26 -3.69 6.39 5.71
C TRP A 26 -4.52 5.56 6.71
N PRO A 27 -4.49 5.91 8.00
CA PRO A 27 -5.21 5.16 9.04
C PRO A 27 -6.74 5.24 8.92
N ASP A 28 -7.26 6.16 8.10
CA ASP A 28 -8.68 6.26 7.74
C ASP A 28 -9.09 5.27 6.63
N GLY A 29 -8.12 4.56 6.04
CA GLY A 29 -8.32 3.64 4.92
C GLY A 29 -8.17 4.30 3.55
N GLU A 30 -7.89 5.61 3.47
CA GLU A 30 -7.57 6.26 2.20
C GLU A 30 -6.28 5.64 1.64
N THR A 31 -6.26 5.33 0.36
CA THR A 31 -5.07 4.83 -0.35
C THR A 31 -4.79 5.70 -1.55
N ARG A 32 -3.56 6.17 -1.68
CA ARG A 32 -3.13 7.02 -2.79
C ARG A 32 -1.77 6.60 -3.30
N ILE A 33 -1.69 6.36 -4.60
CA ILE A 33 -0.44 6.04 -5.28
C ILE A 33 0.55 7.22 -5.22
N ILE A 34 1.84 6.91 -5.19
CA ILE A 34 2.92 7.88 -5.06
C ILE A 34 3.48 8.16 -6.45
N GLY A 35 3.66 9.45 -6.78
CA GLY A 35 4.33 9.88 -8.00
C GLY A 35 3.41 10.13 -9.20
N GLN A 36 2.11 9.86 -9.07
CA GLN A 36 1.09 10.14 -10.09
C GLN A 36 -0.30 10.14 -9.45
N ASP A 37 -1.31 10.68 -10.14
CA ASP A 37 -2.70 10.73 -9.63
C ASP A 37 -3.58 9.57 -10.14
N GLY A 38 -3.09 8.75 -11.08
CA GLY A 38 -3.84 7.63 -11.64
C GLY A 38 -2.97 6.66 -12.43
N CYS A 39 -3.56 5.57 -12.89
CA CYS A 39 -2.85 4.53 -13.63
C CYS A 39 -2.58 5.00 -15.07
N SER A 40 -1.51 4.49 -15.69
CA SER A 40 -1.21 4.76 -17.09
C SER A 40 -2.31 4.31 -18.06
N CYS A 41 -3.18 3.39 -17.65
CA CYS A 41 -4.34 2.97 -18.44
C CYS A 41 -5.53 3.95 -18.36
N GLY A 42 -5.48 4.94 -17.47
CA GLY A 42 -6.57 5.90 -17.23
C GLY A 42 -7.50 5.56 -16.07
N SER A 43 -7.34 4.41 -15.43
CA SER A 43 -8.12 4.05 -14.24
C SER A 43 -7.57 4.70 -12.97
N THR A 44 -8.47 5.02 -12.04
CA THR A 44 -8.16 5.56 -10.71
C THR A 44 -8.58 4.61 -9.58
N GLU A 45 -8.98 3.40 -9.94
CA GLU A 45 -9.38 2.34 -9.01
C GLU A 45 -8.19 1.43 -8.74
N PHE A 46 -7.82 1.33 -7.48
CA PHE A 46 -6.68 0.54 -7.03
C PHE A 46 -7.06 -0.27 -5.81
N ASP A 47 -6.60 -1.53 -5.79
CA ASP A 47 -6.73 -2.42 -4.65
C ASP A 47 -5.38 -2.55 -3.95
N VAL A 48 -5.37 -2.50 -2.62
CA VAL A 48 -4.14 -2.66 -1.85
C VAL A 48 -3.72 -4.12 -1.92
N VAL A 49 -2.57 -4.36 -2.54
CA VAL A 49 -1.88 -5.65 -2.50
C VAL A 49 -0.89 -5.57 -1.35
N ASP A 50 -1.39 -5.87 -0.15
CA ASP A 50 -0.55 -5.99 1.03
C ASP A 50 0.31 -7.25 0.84
N ASP A 51 1.62 -7.08 0.59
CA ASP A 51 2.58 -8.12 0.91
C ASP A 51 2.51 -8.27 2.43
N ALA A 52 1.72 -9.24 2.89
CA ALA A 52 1.65 -9.66 4.28
C ALA A 52 3.02 -10.23 4.70
N GLY A 53 4.00 -9.34 4.81
CA GLY A 53 5.26 -9.51 5.49
C GLY A 53 5.16 -8.80 6.83
N ASP A 54 4.17 -9.19 7.62
CA ASP A 54 4.25 -9.06 9.06
C ASP A 54 5.51 -9.84 9.50
N PRO A 55 6.55 -9.19 10.06
CA PRO A 55 7.69 -9.91 10.60
C PRO A 55 7.36 -10.45 12.00
N GLU A 56 6.16 -10.97 12.24
CA GLU A 56 5.84 -11.75 13.43
C GLU A 56 5.72 -13.23 13.04
N SER A 57 6.87 -13.79 12.70
CA SER A 57 7.12 -15.21 12.98
C SER A 57 8.27 -15.26 13.96
N ASP A 58 7.95 -14.90 15.20
CA ASP A 58 8.66 -15.29 16.42
C ASP A 58 9.01 -16.79 16.33
N PRO A 59 10.30 -17.19 16.25
CA PRO A 59 10.64 -18.58 16.41
C PRO A 59 10.48 -18.92 17.90
N PRO A 60 9.66 -19.93 18.29
CA PRO A 60 9.55 -20.32 19.68
C PRO A 60 10.93 -20.74 20.19
N ALA A 61 11.34 -20.14 21.30
CA ALA A 61 12.56 -20.51 22.01
C ALA A 61 12.61 -22.02 22.24
N GLY A 62 13.69 -22.66 21.79
CA GLY A 62 14.01 -24.07 22.02
C GLY A 62 15.38 -24.22 22.65
#